data_AF-A0A175W8U4-F1
#
_entry.id   AF-A0A175W8U4-F1
#
_cell.length_a   1.000
_cell.length_b   1.000
_cell.length_c   1.000
_cell.angle_alpha   90.00
_cell.angle_beta   90.00
_cell.angle_gamma   90.00
#
_symmetry.space_group_name_H-M   'P 1'
#
loop_
_entity.id
_entity.type
_entity.pdbx_description
1 polymer ?
#
loop_
_entity_poly.entity_id
_entity_poly.type
_entity_poly.pdbx_seq_one_letter_code
_entity_poly.pdbx_strand_id
1 'polypeptide(L)'
;MADTDNLCEKCEEKEIEVNCSCGAGFCDGCFSMKHLRRHRTHRKAGNRKDEEKWKLFTGTFSGIKSLVDQFKEDEDAKWFGLHTDRDVNGVDYVSIVETERLKNTMSESLIYYDESPRRQFPSIASFVGETGAGKSTLVRSMIYNSEKAKDFNPLEAPVAGQNSDSSTKSTTGEVNLYPDPATFGTEFPVFYVDCEGIMGGSSDPCPNDGVPGIRTKDASARRYSITVKGNRGMDRRTAVQTLYPRFLYIFSDVVCYVTGNQRTWAESAIRLLKWSLAGAQSSINQHSLPALIIALNAPRVDRPDWISDPDAATKAFFETIAGEITKDNFVKKLANRVSNLFLWSLIVLASPMG
;
A
#
# COMPACT_ATOMS: atom_id res chain seq x y z
N MET A 1 35.90 15.53 28.08
CA MET A 1 34.94 16.63 28.33
C MET A 1 33.57 15.99 28.21
N ALA A 2 32.80 15.94 29.30
CA ALA A 2 31.46 15.36 29.25
C ALA A 2 30.62 16.24 28.31
N ASP A 3 29.94 15.59 27.38
CA ASP A 3 29.15 16.22 26.33
C ASP A 3 27.91 16.86 26.98
N THR A 4 28.01 18.15 27.34
CA THR A 4 26.92 18.90 27.97
C THR A 4 25.72 19.09 27.05
N ASP A 5 25.87 18.82 25.76
CA ASP A 5 24.84 19.01 24.74
C ASP A 5 23.73 17.94 24.78
N ASN A 6 23.89 16.89 25.58
CA ASN A 6 22.92 15.78 25.63
C ASN A 6 21.99 15.81 26.85
N LEU A 7 22.00 16.89 27.64
CA LEU A 7 21.17 17.04 28.84
C LEU A 7 19.89 17.82 28.56
N CYS A 8 18.81 17.45 29.26
CA CYS A 8 17.52 18.12 29.19
C CYS A 8 17.66 19.61 29.47
N GLU A 9 17.27 20.46 28.52
CA GLU A 9 17.32 21.93 28.62
C GLU A 9 16.47 22.52 29.77
N LYS A 10 15.72 21.68 30.50
CA LYS A 10 14.86 22.12 31.60
C LYS A 10 15.30 21.70 32.99
N CYS A 11 15.86 20.50 33.15
CA CYS A 11 16.36 20.05 34.45
C CYS A 11 17.86 19.90 34.50
N GLU A 12 18.56 19.85 33.35
CA GLU A 12 20.02 19.72 33.25
C GLU A 12 20.60 18.48 33.97
N GLU A 13 19.74 17.57 34.44
CA GLU A 13 20.09 16.40 35.25
C GLU A 13 19.92 15.08 34.48
N LYS A 14 19.03 15.05 33.49
CA LYS A 14 18.66 13.85 32.73
C LYS A 14 19.01 14.04 31.27
N GLU A 15 19.30 12.95 30.57
CA GLU A 15 19.54 12.97 29.14
C GLU A 15 18.27 13.42 28.37
N ILE A 16 18.48 13.96 27.17
CA ILE A 16 17.39 14.32 26.26
C ILE A 16 16.73 13.03 25.76
N GLU A 17 15.49 12.82 26.18
CA GLU A 17 14.65 11.69 25.73
C GLU A 17 13.67 12.12 24.63
N VAL A 18 13.35 13.42 24.57
CA VAL A 18 12.32 13.99 23.72
C VAL A 18 12.83 15.29 23.10
N ASN A 19 12.98 15.29 21.78
CA ASN A 19 13.08 16.55 21.03
C ASN A 19 11.69 17.12 20.84
N CYS A 20 11.53 18.42 21.01
CA CYS A 20 10.27 19.12 20.81
C CYS A 20 10.20 19.72 19.40
N SER A 21 9.00 19.87 18.84
CA SER A 21 8.74 20.56 17.56
C SER A 21 9.21 22.02 17.51
N CYS A 22 9.70 22.59 18.62
CA CYS A 22 10.33 23.90 18.67
C CYS A 22 11.87 23.85 18.62
N GLY A 23 12.46 22.66 18.50
CA GLY A 23 13.90 22.42 18.44
C GLY A 23 14.57 22.11 19.78
N ALA A 24 13.87 22.27 20.91
CA ALA A 24 14.45 22.07 22.24
C ALA A 24 14.40 20.61 22.72
N GLY A 25 15.43 20.18 23.45
CA GLY A 25 15.59 18.84 24.00
C GLY A 25 15.17 18.71 25.48
N PHE A 26 14.32 17.74 25.80
CA PHE A 26 13.80 17.51 27.15
C PHE A 26 13.88 16.04 27.57
N CYS A 27 13.97 15.76 28.86
CA CYS A 27 13.57 14.46 29.39
C CYS A 27 12.03 14.35 29.37
N ASP A 28 11.49 13.14 29.35
CA ASP A 28 10.05 12.91 29.18
C ASP A 28 9.23 13.60 30.28
N GLY A 29 9.72 13.58 31.53
CA GLY A 29 9.08 14.28 32.65
C GLY A 29 9.02 15.79 32.48
N CYS A 30 10.10 16.43 31.99
CA CYS A 30 10.12 17.87 31.75
C CYS A 30 9.29 18.25 30.52
N PHE A 31 9.30 17.42 29.47
CA PHE A 31 8.46 17.62 28.29
C PHE A 31 6.98 17.59 28.68
N SER A 32 6.54 16.49 29.29
CA SER A 32 5.14 16.24 29.59
C SER A 32 4.59 17.16 30.69
N MET A 33 5.34 17.37 31.78
CA MET A 33 4.81 18.11 32.94
C MET A 33 5.08 19.61 32.92
N LYS A 34 6.16 20.07 32.27
CA LYS A 34 6.59 21.48 32.32
C LYS A 34 6.45 22.17 30.96
N HIS A 35 6.91 21.53 29.88
CA HIS A 35 6.93 22.13 28.55
C HIS A 35 5.53 22.17 27.92
N LEU A 36 4.86 21.02 27.77
CA LEU A 36 3.52 20.94 27.16
C LEU A 36 2.46 21.76 27.89
N ARG A 37 2.60 21.93 29.22
CA ARG A 37 1.70 22.81 29.98
C ARG A 37 1.78 24.27 29.56
N ARG A 38 2.95 24.74 29.13
CA ARG A 38 3.19 26.12 28.66
C ARG A 38 2.99 26.25 27.15
N HIS A 39 3.30 25.21 26.38
CA HIS A 39 3.23 25.19 24.92
C HIS A 39 2.37 24.02 24.44
N ARG A 40 1.04 24.18 24.53
CA ARG A 40 0.07 23.10 24.23
C ARG A 40 0.06 22.64 22.77
N THR A 41 0.56 23.46 21.85
CA THR A 41 0.63 23.15 20.42
C THR A 41 1.90 22.41 20.03
N HIS A 42 2.87 22.32 20.95
CA HIS A 42 4.12 21.62 20.69
C HIS A 42 3.92 20.11 20.82
N ARG A 43 4.69 19.34 20.05
CA ARG A 43 4.67 17.88 20.06
C ARG A 43 6.09 17.33 20.13
N LYS A 44 6.22 16.04 20.47
CA LYS A 44 7.49 15.34 20.32
C LYS A 44 7.88 15.43 18.84
N ALA A 45 8.95 16.15 18.53
CA ALA A 45 9.59 16.06 17.22
C ALA A 45 10.22 14.68 17.11
N GLY A 46 10.10 14.08 15.93
CA GLY A 46 10.92 12.92 15.61
C GLY A 46 12.40 13.29 15.74
N ASN A 47 13.26 12.30 15.89
CA ASN A 47 14.69 12.56 15.72
C ASN A 47 14.90 13.20 14.34
N ARG A 48 15.88 14.09 14.14
CA ARG A 48 16.11 14.74 12.82
C ARG A 48 16.20 13.70 11.69
N LYS A 49 16.77 12.53 12.01
CA LYS A 49 16.85 11.36 11.13
C LYS A 49 15.46 10.81 10.76
N ASP A 50 14.52 10.77 11.70
CA ASP A 50 13.15 10.30 11.48
C ASP A 50 12.36 11.29 10.63
N GLU A 51 12.56 12.59 10.83
CA GLU A 51 11.94 13.62 9.97
C GLU A 51 12.51 13.59 8.53
N GLU A 52 13.82 13.41 8.38
CA GLU A 52 14.45 13.24 7.06
C GLU A 52 13.93 11.99 6.35
N LYS A 53 13.81 10.87 7.07
CA LYS A 53 13.16 9.64 6.57
C LYS A 53 11.70 9.85 6.21
N TRP A 54 10.94 10.55 7.05
CA TRP A 54 9.53 10.84 6.78
C TRP A 54 9.36 11.66 5.50
N LYS A 55 10.18 12.69 5.30
CA LYS A 55 10.20 13.48 4.06
C LYS A 55 10.50 12.63 2.82
N LEU A 56 11.33 11.59 2.96
CA LEU A 56 11.62 10.64 1.88
C LEU A 56 10.39 9.76 1.56
N PHE A 57 9.69 9.28 2.59
CA PHE A 57 8.48 8.47 2.44
C PHE A 57 7.27 9.25 1.95
N THR A 58 7.15 10.54 2.28
CA THR A 58 6.06 11.40 1.78
C THR A 58 6.39 12.07 0.46
N GLY A 59 7.58 11.83 -0.11
CA GLY A 59 8.04 12.48 -1.34
C GLY A 59 8.24 14.00 -1.21
N THR A 60 8.31 14.53 0.02
CA THR A 60 8.43 15.96 0.32
C THR A 60 9.89 16.44 0.42
N PHE A 61 10.87 15.55 0.19
CA PHE A 61 12.28 15.92 0.21
C PHE A 61 12.58 16.93 -0.92
N SER A 62 13.03 18.14 -0.54
CA SER A 62 13.19 19.35 -1.38
C SER A 62 14.17 19.26 -2.58
N GLY A 63 14.58 18.07 -3.01
CA GLY A 63 15.54 17.86 -4.11
C GLY A 63 15.08 16.90 -5.21
N ILE A 64 13.81 16.48 -5.21
CA ILE A 64 13.35 15.33 -6.02
C ILE A 64 12.38 15.84 -7.08
N LYS A 65 12.72 15.56 -8.36
CA LYS A 65 11.95 15.59 -9.61
C LYS A 65 10.54 16.19 -9.55
N SER A 66 10.20 17.03 -10.53
CA SER A 66 8.84 17.60 -10.66
C SER A 66 7.80 16.48 -10.53
N LEU A 67 6.62 16.77 -9.96
CA LEU A 67 5.55 15.75 -9.85
C LEU A 67 5.31 15.03 -11.19
N VAL A 68 5.40 15.77 -12.30
CA VAL A 68 5.29 15.24 -13.66
C VAL A 68 6.37 14.18 -13.95
N ASP A 69 7.61 14.40 -13.54
CA ASP A 69 8.70 13.44 -13.75
C ASP A 69 8.58 12.22 -12.83
N GLN A 70 8.10 12.42 -11.59
CA GLN A 70 7.76 11.30 -10.70
C GLN A 70 6.63 10.46 -11.28
N PHE A 71 5.60 11.08 -11.85
CA PHE A 71 4.51 10.37 -12.52
C PHE A 71 4.99 9.65 -13.78
N LYS A 72 5.93 10.22 -14.56
CA LYS A 72 6.52 9.52 -15.72
C LYS A 72 7.26 8.25 -15.30
N GLU A 73 7.99 8.29 -14.18
CA GLU A 73 8.66 7.09 -13.64
C GLU A 73 7.66 6.06 -13.12
N ASP A 74 6.55 6.52 -12.53
CA ASP A 74 5.47 5.66 -12.07
C ASP A 74 4.71 4.99 -13.24
N GLU A 75 4.69 5.60 -14.42
CA GLU A 75 4.14 4.98 -15.64
C GLU A 75 4.89 3.71 -16.02
N ASP A 76 6.22 3.69 -15.90
CA ASP A 76 7.05 2.53 -16.22
C ASP A 76 6.83 1.38 -15.22
N ALA A 77 6.29 1.67 -14.04
CA ALA A 77 5.91 0.69 -13.03
C ALA A 77 4.52 0.07 -13.25
N LYS A 78 3.72 0.56 -14.22
CA LYS A 78 2.38 0.01 -14.50
C LYS A 78 2.46 -1.44 -14.95
N TRP A 79 1.75 -2.32 -14.25
CA TRP A 79 1.65 -3.74 -14.60
C TRP A 79 0.42 -4.03 -15.45
N PHE A 80 -0.77 -3.66 -14.97
CA PHE A 80 -1.98 -3.79 -15.75
C PHE A 80 -3.04 -2.80 -15.32
N GLY A 81 -4.05 -2.64 -16.16
CA GLY A 81 -5.11 -1.67 -15.93
C GLY A 81 -6.11 -1.65 -17.07
N LEU A 82 -7.08 -0.74 -16.96
CA LEU A 82 -8.09 -0.58 -17.99
C LEU A 82 -7.65 0.42 -19.06
N HIS A 83 -8.04 0.09 -20.28
CA HIS A 83 -7.96 1.00 -21.41
C HIS A 83 -9.30 1.05 -22.13
N THR A 84 -9.75 2.25 -22.45
CA THR A 84 -10.96 2.48 -23.23
C THR A 84 -10.53 3.00 -24.59
N ASP A 85 -10.78 2.20 -25.62
CA ASP A 85 -10.58 2.56 -27.00
C ASP A 85 -11.93 2.91 -27.64
N ARG A 86 -11.91 3.66 -28.75
CA ARG A 86 -13.09 3.90 -29.59
C ARG A 86 -12.98 3.12 -30.87
N ASP A 87 -14.06 2.42 -31.23
CA ASP A 87 -14.16 1.79 -32.54
C ASP A 87 -14.41 2.83 -33.65
N VAL A 88 -14.46 2.36 -34.90
CA VAL A 88 -14.70 3.19 -36.09
C VAL A 88 -16.08 3.87 -36.06
N ASN A 89 -17.04 3.33 -35.29
CA ASN A 89 -18.39 3.87 -35.13
C ASN A 89 -18.51 4.85 -33.93
N GLY A 90 -17.41 5.11 -33.21
CA GLY A 90 -17.40 5.94 -32.02
C GLY A 90 -17.94 5.24 -30.76
N VAL A 91 -18.05 3.91 -30.79
CA VAL A 91 -18.44 3.10 -29.63
C VAL A 91 -17.20 2.81 -28.78
N ASP A 92 -17.26 3.19 -27.51
CA ASP A 92 -16.22 2.88 -26.53
C ASP A 92 -16.18 1.36 -26.26
N TYR A 93 -15.02 0.74 -26.39
CA TYR A 93 -14.76 -0.63 -25.94
C TYR A 93 -13.66 -0.66 -24.89
N VAL A 94 -13.89 -1.47 -23.86
CA VAL A 94 -13.00 -1.55 -22.69
C VAL A 94 -12.16 -2.83 -22.78
N SER A 95 -10.86 -2.68 -22.62
CA SER A 95 -9.91 -3.78 -22.53
C SER A 95 -9.07 -3.67 -21.27
N ILE A 96 -8.61 -4.82 -20.77
CA ILE A 96 -7.50 -4.87 -19.82
C ILE A 96 -6.23 -4.87 -20.64
N VAL A 97 -5.30 -3.99 -20.30
CA VAL A 97 -3.96 -3.96 -20.88
C VAL A 97 -2.99 -4.46 -19.84
N GLU A 98 -2.26 -5.53 -20.17
CA GLU A 98 -1.11 -6.03 -19.41
C GLU A 98 0.16 -5.54 -20.11
N THR A 99 1.02 -4.84 -19.38
CA THR A 99 2.34 -4.40 -19.84
C THR A 99 3.36 -5.52 -19.68
N GLU A 100 4.57 -5.34 -20.21
CA GLU A 100 5.66 -6.29 -19.98
C GLU A 100 6.33 -6.12 -18.61
N ARG A 101 5.81 -5.27 -17.71
CA ARG A 101 6.46 -4.93 -16.44
C ARG A 101 6.87 -6.16 -15.62
N LEU A 102 5.94 -7.06 -15.30
CA LEU A 102 6.24 -8.27 -14.53
C LEU A 102 7.32 -9.12 -15.23
N LYS A 103 7.19 -9.32 -16.54
CA LYS A 103 8.14 -10.10 -17.34
C LYS A 103 9.54 -9.47 -17.33
N ASN A 104 9.63 -8.15 -17.50
CA ASN A 104 10.90 -7.42 -17.57
C ASN A 104 11.58 -7.43 -16.20
N THR A 105 10.85 -7.09 -15.14
CA THR A 105 11.37 -7.09 -13.77
C THR A 105 11.83 -8.48 -13.31
N MET A 106 11.10 -9.54 -13.68
CA MET A 106 11.58 -10.91 -13.46
C MET A 106 12.84 -11.25 -14.25
N SER A 107 12.92 -10.80 -15.51
CA SER A 107 14.10 -11.06 -16.35
C SER A 107 15.33 -10.33 -15.83
N GLU A 108 15.16 -9.11 -15.34
CA GLU A 108 16.18 -8.30 -14.67
C GLU A 108 16.64 -8.97 -13.38
N SER A 109 15.72 -9.49 -12.57
CA SER A 109 16.05 -10.24 -11.35
C SER A 109 16.91 -11.47 -11.64
N LEU A 110 16.69 -12.18 -12.76
CA LEU A 110 17.48 -13.37 -13.10
C LEU A 110 18.95 -13.07 -13.41
N ILE A 111 19.28 -11.84 -13.79
CA ILE A 111 20.63 -11.42 -14.19
C ILE A 111 21.21 -10.32 -13.28
N TYR A 112 20.56 -10.07 -12.13
CA TYR A 112 20.90 -8.92 -11.29
C TYR A 112 22.28 -9.05 -10.62
N TYR A 113 22.59 -10.24 -10.12
CA TYR A 113 23.92 -10.60 -9.64
C TYR A 113 24.56 -11.61 -10.58
N ASP A 114 25.90 -11.63 -10.67
CA ASP A 114 26.63 -12.66 -11.41
C ASP A 114 26.31 -14.08 -10.90
N GLU A 115 25.96 -14.19 -9.62
CA GLU A 115 25.57 -15.43 -8.94
C GLU A 115 24.05 -15.61 -8.82
N SER A 116 23.24 -14.80 -9.51
CA SER A 116 21.77 -14.93 -9.46
C SER A 116 21.35 -16.33 -9.90
N PRO A 117 20.41 -16.96 -9.16
CA PRO A 117 20.01 -18.33 -9.46
C PRO A 117 19.26 -18.39 -10.79
N ARG A 118 19.57 -19.41 -11.59
CA ARG A 118 18.93 -19.63 -12.90
C ARG A 118 17.43 -19.89 -12.83
N ARG A 119 16.93 -20.23 -11.65
CA ARG A 119 15.51 -20.44 -11.36
C ARG A 119 15.17 -19.60 -10.15
N GLN A 120 14.11 -18.82 -10.27
CA GLN A 120 13.56 -18.00 -9.20
C GLN A 120 12.09 -18.35 -9.02
N PHE A 121 11.61 -18.24 -7.79
CA PHE A 121 10.22 -18.45 -7.40
C PHE A 121 9.70 -17.12 -6.84
N PRO A 122 9.23 -16.21 -7.71
CA PRO A 122 8.85 -14.87 -7.28
C PRO A 122 7.62 -14.91 -6.39
N SER A 123 7.55 -13.98 -5.44
CA SER A 123 6.39 -13.77 -4.60
C SER A 123 5.77 -12.39 -4.80
N ILE A 124 4.45 -12.31 -4.80
CA ILE A 124 3.70 -11.06 -5.01
C ILE A 124 2.95 -10.68 -3.72
N ALA A 125 3.25 -9.47 -3.23
CA ALA A 125 2.59 -8.84 -2.09
C ALA A 125 1.78 -7.62 -2.55
N SER A 126 0.46 -7.75 -2.60
CA SER A 126 -0.45 -6.73 -3.13
C SER A 126 -1.08 -5.86 -2.05
N PHE A 127 -1.01 -4.54 -2.24
CA PHE A 127 -1.57 -3.53 -1.36
C PHE A 127 -2.87 -2.98 -1.94
N VAL A 128 -3.97 -3.24 -1.24
CA VAL A 128 -5.33 -2.84 -1.62
C VAL A 128 -5.98 -2.06 -0.49
N GLY A 129 -7.00 -1.25 -0.78
CA GLY A 129 -7.64 -0.42 0.24
C GLY A 129 -8.21 0.87 -0.33
N GLU A 130 -8.77 1.70 0.54
CA GLU A 130 -9.39 2.96 0.15
C GLU A 130 -8.37 3.94 -0.41
N THR A 131 -8.85 4.90 -1.22
CA THR A 131 -8.03 6.04 -1.65
C THR A 131 -7.68 6.86 -0.41
N GLY A 132 -6.41 7.29 -0.29
CA GLY A 132 -5.94 8.03 0.88
C GLY A 132 -5.65 7.19 2.12
N ALA A 133 -5.81 5.86 2.10
CA ALA A 133 -5.45 4.99 3.22
C ALA A 133 -3.92 4.91 3.48
N GLY A 134 -3.09 5.43 2.58
CA GLY A 134 -1.62 5.43 2.67
C GLY A 134 -0.94 4.17 2.11
N LYS A 135 -1.59 3.44 1.20
CA LYS A 135 -1.04 2.25 0.50
C LYS A 135 0.32 2.54 -0.14
N SER A 136 0.34 3.52 -1.04
CA SER A 136 1.53 3.95 -1.77
C SER A 136 2.63 4.43 -0.82
N THR A 137 2.27 5.18 0.23
CA THR A 137 3.21 5.60 1.28
C THR A 137 3.80 4.41 2.03
N LEU A 138 3.00 3.39 2.33
CA LEU A 138 3.45 2.18 3.01
C LEU A 138 4.41 1.37 2.12
N VAL A 139 4.05 1.14 0.85
CA VAL A 139 4.92 0.46 -0.13
C VAL A 139 6.23 1.22 -0.30
N ARG A 140 6.15 2.54 -0.48
CA ARG A 140 7.33 3.41 -0.55
C ARG A 140 8.19 3.29 0.70
N SER A 141 7.59 3.33 1.89
CA SER A 141 8.32 3.15 3.16
C SER A 141 9.06 1.81 3.23
N MET A 142 8.44 0.71 2.80
CA MET A 142 9.10 -0.59 2.78
C MET A 142 10.30 -0.61 1.83
N ILE A 143 10.14 -0.07 0.62
CA ILE A 143 11.22 -0.01 -0.38
C ILE A 143 12.41 0.81 0.14
N TYR A 144 12.15 2.00 0.68
CA TYR A 144 13.22 2.88 1.19
C TYR A 144 13.86 2.42 2.50
N ASN A 145 13.15 1.63 3.31
CA ASN A 145 13.70 1.01 4.52
C ASN A 145 14.36 -0.34 4.27
N SER A 146 14.34 -0.84 3.04
CA SER A 146 15.04 -2.06 2.66
C SER A 146 16.54 -1.91 2.89
N GLU A 147 17.19 -2.96 3.42
CA GLU A 147 18.63 -2.94 3.75
C GLU A 147 19.50 -2.59 2.53
N LYS A 148 19.05 -3.00 1.33
CA LYS A 148 19.74 -2.79 0.05
C LYS A 148 19.26 -1.57 -0.74
N ALA A 149 18.36 -0.74 -0.18
CA ALA A 149 17.77 0.39 -0.91
C ALA A 149 18.80 1.38 -1.47
N LYS A 150 19.96 1.54 -0.82
CA LYS A 150 21.03 2.46 -1.26
C LYS A 150 21.79 1.96 -2.48
N ASP A 151 21.90 0.64 -2.63
CA ASP A 151 22.66 -0.01 -3.71
C ASP A 151 21.76 -0.39 -4.88
N PHE A 152 20.44 -0.24 -4.71
CA PHE A 152 19.43 -0.56 -5.71
C PHE A 152 19.14 0.65 -6.59
N ASN A 153 19.62 0.61 -7.84
CA ASN A 153 19.48 1.71 -8.80
C ASN A 153 18.98 1.20 -10.17
N PRO A 154 17.86 1.74 -10.71
CA PRO A 154 17.00 2.76 -10.11
C PRO A 154 16.20 2.24 -8.92
N LEU A 155 16.11 3.04 -7.86
CA LEU A 155 15.19 2.78 -6.75
C LEU A 155 13.80 3.27 -7.14
N GLU A 156 12.97 2.33 -7.57
CA GLU A 156 11.60 2.60 -8.00
C GLU A 156 10.65 2.48 -6.81
N ALA A 157 9.80 3.47 -6.60
CA ALA A 157 8.81 3.47 -5.54
C ALA A 157 7.60 4.33 -5.92
N PRO A 158 6.39 3.97 -5.46
CA PRO A 158 5.17 4.68 -5.87
C PRO A 158 5.18 6.14 -5.44
N VAL A 159 4.47 6.97 -6.18
CA VAL A 159 4.29 8.40 -5.85
C VAL A 159 3.32 8.52 -4.66
N ALA A 160 3.80 9.03 -3.53
CA ALA A 160 2.95 9.30 -2.38
C ALA A 160 2.01 10.48 -2.70
N GLY A 161 0.71 10.31 -2.45
CA GLY A 161 -0.26 11.38 -2.62
C GLY A 161 0.08 12.59 -1.74
N GLN A 162 0.16 13.78 -2.33
CA GLN A 162 0.31 15.01 -1.55
C GLN A 162 -1.02 15.36 -0.87
N ASN A 163 -0.95 15.67 0.43
CA ASN A 163 -2.03 16.30 1.18
C ASN A 163 -2.21 17.75 0.71
N SER A 164 -2.67 17.95 -0.52
CA SER A 164 -3.29 19.19 -0.98
C SER A 164 -4.79 18.97 -1.05
N ASP A 165 -5.59 20.05 -1.05
CA ASP A 165 -7.06 20.04 -1.03
C ASP A 165 -7.75 19.26 -2.18
N SER A 166 -6.98 18.57 -3.02
CA SER A 166 -7.40 17.61 -4.04
C SER A 166 -7.41 16.13 -3.57
N SER A 167 -7.49 15.89 -2.25
CA SER A 167 -7.46 14.56 -1.58
C SER A 167 -8.46 13.49 -2.07
N THR A 168 -9.38 13.83 -2.97
CA THR A 168 -10.32 12.88 -3.57
C THR A 168 -9.79 12.21 -4.85
N LYS A 169 -8.67 12.67 -5.42
CA LYS A 169 -8.11 12.10 -6.66
C LYS A 169 -7.11 10.99 -6.34
N SER A 170 -7.27 9.83 -6.98
CA SER A 170 -6.30 8.72 -6.83
C SER A 170 -4.95 9.12 -7.41
N THR A 171 -3.88 9.01 -6.61
CA THR A 171 -2.50 9.30 -7.05
C THR A 171 -1.98 8.20 -7.96
N THR A 172 -2.22 6.94 -7.60
CA THR A 172 -1.94 5.77 -8.43
C THR A 172 -3.15 5.50 -9.33
N GLY A 173 -2.95 5.59 -10.64
CA GLY A 173 -3.90 5.06 -11.62
C GLY A 173 -3.53 3.63 -11.94
N GLU A 174 -4.51 2.72 -11.97
CA GLU A 174 -4.32 1.30 -12.31
C GLU A 174 -3.61 0.45 -11.22
N VAL A 175 -2.79 -0.52 -11.64
CA VAL A 175 -2.02 -1.42 -10.77
C VAL A 175 -0.55 -1.36 -11.15
N ASN A 176 0.30 -1.00 -10.19
CA ASN A 176 1.75 -0.86 -10.37
C ASN A 176 2.50 -1.97 -9.64
N LEU A 177 3.68 -2.35 -10.14
CA LEU A 177 4.53 -3.40 -9.58
C LEU A 177 5.95 -2.89 -9.36
N TYR A 178 6.47 -3.07 -8.14
CA TYR A 178 7.81 -2.62 -7.72
C TYR A 178 8.62 -3.78 -7.15
N PRO A 179 9.92 -3.89 -7.47
CA PRO A 179 10.79 -4.87 -6.84
C PRO A 179 11.09 -4.51 -5.38
N ASP A 180 11.16 -5.52 -4.52
CA ASP A 180 11.75 -5.38 -3.19
C ASP A 180 13.28 -5.41 -3.29
N PRO A 181 13.99 -4.32 -2.91
CA PRO A 181 15.44 -4.26 -3.07
C PRO A 181 16.21 -5.35 -2.31
N ALA A 182 15.69 -5.84 -1.19
CA ALA A 182 16.39 -6.81 -0.34
C ALA A 182 16.45 -8.21 -1.01
N THR A 183 15.34 -8.63 -1.60
CA THR A 183 15.14 -9.97 -2.17
C THR A 183 15.34 -10.02 -3.69
N PHE A 184 15.43 -8.89 -4.37
CA PHE A 184 15.72 -8.85 -5.80
C PHE A 184 17.02 -9.57 -6.14
N GLY A 185 17.03 -10.37 -7.20
CA GLY A 185 18.18 -11.16 -7.61
C GLY A 185 18.39 -12.47 -6.83
N THR A 186 17.61 -12.73 -5.78
CA THR A 186 17.70 -13.97 -4.97
C THR A 186 16.84 -15.10 -5.54
N GLU A 187 16.81 -16.27 -4.89
CA GLU A 187 15.95 -17.40 -5.29
C GLU A 187 14.45 -17.09 -5.14
N PHE A 188 14.09 -16.19 -4.22
CA PHE A 188 12.70 -15.83 -3.89
C PHE A 188 12.49 -14.31 -3.94
N PRO A 189 12.55 -13.68 -5.13
CA PRO A 189 12.36 -12.24 -5.24
C PRO A 189 10.92 -11.85 -4.90
N VAL A 190 10.76 -10.81 -4.09
CA VAL A 190 9.45 -10.26 -3.71
C VAL A 190 9.12 -9.04 -4.57
N PHE A 191 7.88 -8.96 -5.01
CA PHE A 191 7.32 -7.82 -5.74
C PHE A 191 6.16 -7.20 -4.96
N TYR A 192 6.26 -5.90 -4.69
CA TYR A 192 5.18 -5.11 -4.10
C TYR A 192 4.26 -4.57 -5.19
N VAL A 193 2.96 -4.77 -5.03
CA VAL A 193 1.96 -4.28 -5.96
C VAL A 193 1.13 -3.19 -5.29
N ASP A 194 1.09 -1.98 -5.85
CA ASP A 194 0.24 -0.88 -5.38
C ASP A 194 -0.99 -0.76 -6.29
N CYS A 195 -2.18 -0.96 -5.71
CA CYS A 195 -3.44 -0.89 -6.42
C CYS A 195 -4.12 0.47 -6.26
N GLU A 196 -4.81 0.93 -7.30
CA GLU A 196 -5.71 2.07 -7.24
C GLU A 196 -6.69 1.98 -6.06
N GLY A 197 -6.94 3.13 -5.42
CA GLY A 197 -7.79 3.21 -4.24
C GLY A 197 -9.29 3.07 -4.57
N ILE A 198 -10.01 2.33 -3.73
CA ILE A 198 -11.30 1.76 -4.14
C ILE A 198 -12.52 2.69 -3.96
N MET A 199 -12.31 3.88 -3.41
CA MET A 199 -13.35 4.90 -3.19
C MET A 199 -13.09 6.23 -3.89
N GLY A 200 -12.03 6.30 -4.71
CA GLY A 200 -11.79 7.42 -5.64
C GLY A 200 -12.80 7.36 -6.77
N GLY A 201 -13.98 7.96 -6.57
CA GLY A 201 -15.10 7.86 -7.49
C GLY A 201 -14.79 8.48 -8.85
N SER A 202 -14.94 7.69 -9.93
CA SER A 202 -15.31 8.05 -11.32
C SER A 202 -14.57 9.18 -12.04
N SER A 203 -13.69 9.94 -11.41
CA SER A 203 -12.78 10.85 -12.07
C SER A 203 -11.55 10.06 -12.48
N ASP A 204 -11.21 10.12 -13.77
CA ASP A 204 -9.87 9.74 -14.22
C ASP A 204 -8.82 10.34 -13.25
N PRO A 205 -7.74 9.61 -12.94
CA PRO A 205 -6.61 10.22 -12.24
C PRO A 205 -6.22 11.48 -13.04
N CYS A 206 -6.33 12.65 -12.40
CA CYS A 206 -6.13 13.99 -12.97
C CYS A 206 -6.06 14.07 -14.52
N PRO A 207 -7.20 14.24 -15.24
CA PRO A 207 -7.18 14.37 -16.71
C PRO A 207 -6.65 15.71 -17.24
N ASN A 208 -6.06 16.57 -16.39
CA ASN A 208 -5.65 17.93 -16.80
C ASN A 208 -4.15 18.11 -17.12
N ASP A 209 -3.31 17.08 -17.01
CA ASP A 209 -1.87 17.17 -17.38
C ASP A 209 -1.43 16.19 -18.48
N GLY A 210 -2.36 15.57 -19.22
CA GLY A 210 -2.01 14.73 -20.37
C GLY A 210 -1.31 13.41 -20.00
N VAL A 211 -1.54 12.89 -18.79
CA VAL A 211 -1.11 11.54 -18.38
C VAL A 211 -2.20 10.55 -18.78
N PRO A 212 -2.04 9.79 -19.88
CA PRO A 212 -3.05 8.83 -20.30
C PRO A 212 -3.04 7.64 -19.33
N GLY A 213 -4.19 7.01 -19.08
CA GLY A 213 -4.22 5.61 -18.61
C GLY A 213 -3.31 4.74 -19.50
N ILE A 214 -2.87 3.57 -19.02
CA ILE A 214 -1.77 2.74 -19.60
C ILE A 214 -1.48 3.11 -21.05
N ARG A 215 -0.32 3.74 -21.28
CA ARG A 215 0.08 4.18 -22.62
C ARG A 215 0.11 2.95 -23.53
N THR A 216 -0.90 2.82 -24.38
CA THR A 216 -1.07 1.74 -25.35
C THR A 216 -0.05 1.73 -26.49
N LYS A 217 1.02 2.52 -26.36
CA LYS A 217 2.12 2.58 -27.33
C LYS A 217 3.11 1.43 -27.17
N ASP A 218 3.06 0.68 -26.08
CA ASP A 218 3.79 -0.58 -26.00
C ASP A 218 3.16 -1.59 -26.94
N ALA A 219 3.81 -1.78 -28.09
CA ALA A 219 3.41 -2.75 -29.09
C ALA A 219 3.41 -4.19 -28.53
N SER A 220 4.13 -4.43 -27.44
CA SER A 220 4.19 -5.71 -26.73
C SER A 220 3.10 -5.88 -25.66
N ALA A 221 2.33 -4.84 -25.34
CA ALA A 221 1.27 -4.92 -24.36
C ALA A 221 0.14 -5.84 -24.84
N ARG A 222 -0.31 -6.73 -23.96
CA ARG A 222 -1.40 -7.67 -24.25
C ARG A 222 -2.74 -7.03 -23.92
N ARG A 223 -3.68 -7.10 -24.85
CA ARG A 223 -5.04 -6.57 -24.67
C ARG A 223 -6.05 -7.70 -24.52
N TYR A 224 -6.86 -7.61 -23.49
CA TYR A 224 -7.94 -8.56 -23.19
C TYR A 224 -9.26 -7.80 -23.24
N SER A 225 -10.06 -8.04 -24.28
CA SER A 225 -11.37 -7.39 -24.42
C SER A 225 -12.34 -7.87 -23.35
N ILE A 226 -13.04 -6.94 -22.70
CA ILE A 226 -14.04 -7.26 -21.69
C ILE A 226 -15.43 -7.01 -22.27
N THR A 227 -16.13 -8.08 -22.60
CA THR A 227 -17.56 -7.99 -22.96
C THR A 227 -18.40 -8.23 -21.71
N VAL A 228 -18.94 -7.16 -21.11
CA VAL A 228 -19.95 -7.32 -20.05
C VAL A 228 -21.29 -7.65 -20.69
N LYS A 229 -22.02 -8.61 -20.10
CA LYS A 229 -23.37 -8.97 -20.55
C LYS A 229 -24.26 -7.71 -20.60
N GLY A 230 -24.75 -7.36 -21.79
CA GLY A 230 -25.69 -6.24 -22.01
C GLY A 230 -25.12 -5.01 -22.72
N ASN A 231 -24.00 -5.13 -23.47
CA ASN A 231 -23.39 -4.04 -24.26
C ASN A 231 -23.06 -2.75 -23.51
N ARG A 232 -23.05 -2.79 -22.17
CA ARG A 232 -22.53 -1.70 -21.35
C ARG A 232 -21.08 -2.02 -21.06
N GLY A 233 -20.13 -1.22 -21.55
CA GLY A 233 -18.72 -1.34 -21.20
C GLY A 233 -18.55 -1.35 -19.67
N MET A 234 -17.50 -2.01 -19.17
CA MET A 234 -17.18 -1.94 -17.74
C MET A 234 -16.63 -0.56 -17.41
N ASP A 235 -17.33 0.20 -16.56
CA ASP A 235 -16.78 1.47 -16.10
C ASP A 235 -15.54 1.26 -15.21
N ARG A 236 -14.65 2.26 -15.20
CA ARG A 236 -13.39 2.23 -14.43
C ARG A 236 -13.63 1.89 -12.96
N ARG A 237 -14.67 2.50 -12.39
CA ARG A 237 -15.08 2.28 -10.99
C ARG A 237 -15.36 0.80 -10.72
N THR A 238 -16.11 0.14 -11.59
CA THR A 238 -16.45 -1.27 -11.46
C THR A 238 -15.19 -2.13 -11.54
N ALA A 239 -14.26 -1.81 -12.43
CA ALA A 239 -13.00 -2.53 -12.51
C ALA A 239 -12.13 -2.37 -11.25
N VAL A 240 -11.93 -1.15 -10.78
CA VAL A 240 -11.18 -0.88 -9.54
C VAL A 240 -11.85 -1.55 -8.34
N GLN A 241 -13.19 -1.56 -8.28
CA GLN A 241 -13.94 -2.11 -7.14
C GLN A 241 -14.09 -3.62 -7.15
N THR A 242 -14.01 -4.26 -8.32
CA THR A 242 -14.34 -5.68 -8.49
C THR A 242 -13.28 -6.47 -9.24
N LEU A 243 -12.74 -5.94 -10.33
CA LEU A 243 -11.83 -6.65 -11.22
C LEU A 243 -10.41 -6.71 -10.65
N TYR A 244 -9.81 -5.58 -10.27
CA TYR A 244 -8.42 -5.55 -9.77
C TYR A 244 -8.27 -6.40 -8.51
N PRO A 245 -9.14 -6.28 -7.49
CA PRO A 245 -8.99 -7.11 -6.30
C PRO A 245 -9.16 -8.61 -6.59
N ARG A 246 -9.97 -8.99 -7.59
CA ARG A 246 -10.09 -10.40 -8.03
C ARG A 246 -8.79 -10.91 -8.66
N PHE A 247 -8.17 -10.14 -9.55
CA PHE A 247 -6.89 -10.53 -10.14
C PHE A 247 -5.78 -10.58 -9.11
N LEU A 248 -5.66 -9.55 -8.26
CA LEU A 248 -4.64 -9.51 -7.23
C LEU A 248 -4.79 -10.67 -6.26
N TYR A 249 -6.01 -11.03 -5.87
CA TYR A 249 -6.23 -12.21 -5.04
C TYR A 249 -5.73 -13.51 -5.71
N ILE A 250 -5.83 -13.62 -7.03
CA ILE A 250 -5.41 -14.82 -7.76
C ILE A 250 -3.88 -14.89 -7.90
N PHE A 251 -3.22 -13.75 -8.11
CA PHE A 251 -1.78 -13.72 -8.41
C PHE A 251 -0.89 -13.48 -7.19
N SER A 252 -1.45 -13.02 -6.07
CA SER A 252 -0.66 -12.70 -4.89
C SER A 252 -0.45 -13.92 -4.01
N ASP A 253 0.70 -13.95 -3.33
CA ASP A 253 0.91 -14.80 -2.15
C ASP A 253 0.43 -14.10 -0.88
N VAL A 254 0.46 -12.75 -0.88
CA VAL A 254 0.00 -11.93 0.24
C VAL A 254 -0.86 -10.78 -0.28
N VAL A 255 -2.03 -10.60 0.32
CA VAL A 255 -2.87 -9.41 0.11
C VAL A 255 -2.87 -8.59 1.40
N CYS A 256 -2.32 -7.39 1.34
CA CYS A 256 -2.33 -6.41 2.42
C CYS A 256 -3.45 -5.38 2.19
N TYR A 257 -4.48 -5.43 3.03
CA TYR A 257 -5.53 -4.43 3.02
C TYR A 257 -5.20 -3.28 3.96
N VAL A 258 -4.98 -2.09 3.41
CA VAL A 258 -4.62 -0.89 4.17
C VAL A 258 -5.87 -0.05 4.45
N THR A 259 -6.06 0.29 5.71
CA THR A 259 -7.14 1.19 6.17
C THR A 259 -6.64 2.12 7.25
N GLY A 260 -7.11 3.37 7.23
CA GLY A 260 -6.92 4.32 8.33
C GLY A 260 -8.11 4.39 9.29
N ASN A 261 -9.19 3.67 9.00
CA ASN A 261 -10.43 3.73 9.77
C ASN A 261 -10.72 2.39 10.45
N GLN A 262 -10.57 2.36 11.77
CA GLN A 262 -10.88 1.17 12.57
C GLN A 262 -12.35 0.76 12.48
N ARG A 263 -13.25 1.72 12.26
CA ARG A 263 -14.70 1.47 12.19
C ARG A 263 -15.09 0.67 10.95
N THR A 264 -14.26 0.67 9.91
CA THR A 264 -14.55 -0.06 8.66
C THR A 264 -13.98 -1.47 8.66
N TRP A 265 -13.29 -1.94 9.71
CA TRP A 265 -12.70 -3.28 9.75
C TRP A 265 -13.63 -4.40 9.31
N ALA A 266 -14.86 -4.43 9.84
CA ALA A 266 -15.83 -5.45 9.50
C ALA A 266 -16.23 -5.38 8.02
N GLU A 267 -16.51 -4.18 7.51
CA GLU A 267 -16.86 -3.97 6.12
C GLU A 267 -15.70 -4.35 5.18
N SER A 268 -14.49 -3.91 5.50
CA SER A 268 -13.25 -4.23 4.80
C SER A 268 -12.98 -5.73 4.77
N ALA A 269 -13.11 -6.42 5.91
CA ALA A 269 -12.95 -7.87 6.00
C ALA A 269 -14.01 -8.61 5.19
N ILE A 270 -15.28 -8.22 5.29
CA ILE A 270 -16.36 -8.81 4.49
C ILE A 270 -16.12 -8.58 2.99
N ARG A 271 -15.63 -7.40 2.62
CA ARG A 271 -15.30 -7.06 1.24
C ARG A 271 -14.18 -7.94 0.70
N LEU A 272 -13.11 -8.12 1.47
CA LEU A 272 -12.01 -9.03 1.15
C LEU A 272 -12.50 -10.47 1.01
N LEU A 273 -13.36 -10.95 1.91
CA LEU A 273 -13.95 -12.28 1.83
C LEU A 273 -14.84 -12.47 0.59
N LYS A 274 -15.55 -11.41 0.15
CA LYS A 274 -16.32 -11.44 -1.10
C LYS A 274 -15.40 -11.50 -2.32
N TRP A 275 -14.27 -10.80 -2.29
CA TRP A 275 -13.27 -10.89 -3.36
C TRP A 275 -12.58 -12.24 -3.38
N SER A 276 -12.20 -12.77 -2.22
CA SER A 276 -11.55 -14.07 -2.09
C SER A 276 -12.43 -15.18 -2.62
N LEU A 277 -13.72 -15.16 -2.28
CA LEU A 277 -14.68 -16.12 -2.80
C LEU A 277 -14.83 -16.01 -4.32
N ALA A 278 -14.92 -14.78 -4.86
CA ALA A 278 -15.04 -14.58 -6.30
C ALA A 278 -13.78 -15.01 -7.07
N GLY A 279 -12.60 -14.77 -6.50
CA GLY A 279 -11.30 -15.22 -7.03
C GLY A 279 -11.18 -16.75 -6.97
N ALA A 280 -11.41 -17.35 -5.81
CA ALA A 280 -11.33 -18.79 -5.58
C ALA A 280 -12.31 -19.60 -6.45
N GLN A 281 -13.52 -19.08 -6.69
CA GLN A 281 -14.50 -19.73 -7.57
C GLN A 281 -14.09 -19.70 -9.05
N SER A 282 -13.26 -18.74 -9.43
CA SER A 282 -12.82 -18.52 -10.81
C SER A 282 -11.41 -19.07 -11.08
N SER A 283 -10.66 -19.39 -10.03
CA SER A 283 -9.33 -19.96 -10.11
C SER A 283 -9.39 -21.47 -10.33
N ILE A 284 -8.92 -21.92 -11.48
CA ILE A 284 -8.70 -23.34 -11.74
C ILE A 284 -7.27 -23.65 -11.28
N ASN A 285 -7.11 -24.63 -10.38
CA ASN A 285 -5.81 -25.18 -9.97
C ASN A 285 -4.90 -24.27 -9.09
N GLN A 286 -5.47 -23.46 -8.19
CA GLN A 286 -4.67 -22.80 -7.15
C GLN A 286 -4.38 -23.78 -6.00
N HIS A 287 -3.09 -24.06 -5.77
CA HIS A 287 -2.63 -24.96 -4.71
C HIS A 287 -2.70 -24.34 -3.29
N SER A 288 -2.69 -23.01 -3.19
CA SER A 288 -2.78 -22.27 -1.93
C SER A 288 -3.51 -20.94 -2.11
N LEU A 289 -4.22 -20.51 -1.08
CA LEU A 289 -4.85 -19.19 -1.02
C LEU A 289 -3.80 -18.17 -0.54
N PRO A 290 -3.86 -16.91 -1.01
CA PRO A 290 -2.99 -15.86 -0.48
C PRO A 290 -3.14 -15.73 1.03
N ALA A 291 -2.10 -15.31 1.74
CA ALA A 291 -2.23 -14.78 3.09
C ALA A 291 -2.93 -13.41 3.06
N LEU A 292 -3.66 -13.07 4.12
CA LEU A 292 -4.33 -11.77 4.25
C LEU A 292 -3.76 -11.01 5.44
N ILE A 293 -3.30 -9.79 5.21
CA ILE A 293 -2.84 -8.87 6.24
C ILE A 293 -3.77 -7.65 6.24
N ILE A 294 -4.15 -7.15 7.42
CA ILE A 294 -4.87 -5.88 7.54
C ILE A 294 -3.97 -4.87 8.22
N ALA A 295 -3.52 -3.89 7.44
CA ALA A 295 -2.67 -2.82 7.92
C ALA A 295 -3.52 -1.62 8.35
N LEU A 296 -3.42 -1.31 9.64
CA LEU A 296 -3.99 -0.14 10.27
C LEU A 296 -3.01 1.01 10.20
N ASN A 297 -3.20 1.87 9.20
CA ASN A 297 -2.32 3.00 9.00
C ASN A 297 -2.84 4.23 9.74
N ALA A 298 -2.01 4.84 10.60
CA ALA A 298 -2.36 6.03 11.38
C ALA A 298 -3.70 5.89 12.15
N PRO A 299 -3.84 4.87 13.02
CA PRO A 299 -5.04 4.69 13.82
C PRO A 299 -5.34 5.95 14.65
N ARG A 300 -6.56 6.48 14.53
CA ARG A 300 -6.98 7.65 15.33
C ARG A 300 -7.15 7.36 16.82
N VAL A 301 -7.26 6.09 17.19
CA VAL A 301 -7.38 5.68 18.59
C VAL A 301 -5.99 5.37 19.11
N ASP A 302 -5.61 6.12 20.14
CA ASP A 302 -4.38 5.90 20.89
C ASP A 302 -4.54 4.64 21.76
N ARG A 303 -4.07 3.51 21.23
CA ARG A 303 -4.02 2.21 21.88
C ARG A 303 -2.56 1.82 22.05
N PRO A 304 -1.90 2.24 23.15
CA PRO A 304 -0.47 1.96 23.35
C PRO A 304 -0.20 0.44 23.41
N ASP A 305 -1.20 -0.35 23.81
CA ASP A 305 -1.15 -1.81 23.78
C ASP A 305 -0.92 -2.37 22.38
N TRP A 306 -1.39 -1.71 21.33
CA TRP A 306 -1.19 -2.16 19.95
C TRP A 306 0.24 -1.98 19.45
N ILE A 307 1.00 -1.08 20.08
CA ILE A 307 2.42 -0.87 19.77
C ILE A 307 3.27 -1.85 20.59
N SER A 308 2.89 -2.10 21.84
CA SER A 308 3.66 -2.96 22.75
C SER A 308 3.39 -4.46 22.58
N ASP A 309 2.18 -4.85 22.19
CA ASP A 309 1.77 -6.24 21.98
C ASP A 309 1.26 -6.42 20.54
N PRO A 310 2.02 -7.11 19.66
CA PRO A 310 1.61 -7.34 18.27
C PRO A 310 0.29 -8.14 18.17
N ASP A 311 -0.07 -8.91 19.19
CA ASP A 311 -1.31 -9.67 19.21
C ASP A 311 -2.51 -8.83 19.66
N ALA A 312 -2.31 -7.71 20.35
CA ALA A 312 -3.41 -6.91 20.90
C ALA A 312 -4.30 -6.32 19.81
N ALA A 313 -3.70 -5.79 18.73
CA ALA A 313 -4.44 -5.28 17.58
C ALA A 313 -5.22 -6.41 16.86
N THR A 314 -4.58 -7.58 16.71
CA THR A 314 -5.19 -8.77 16.10
C THR A 314 -6.38 -9.29 16.94
N LYS A 315 -6.23 -9.37 18.26
CA LYS A 315 -7.31 -9.75 19.19
C LYS A 315 -8.48 -8.77 19.12
N ALA A 316 -8.21 -7.47 19.23
CA ALA A 316 -9.24 -6.42 19.16
C ALA A 316 -10.01 -6.43 17.83
N PHE A 317 -9.32 -6.72 16.73
CA PHE A 317 -9.93 -6.90 15.42
C PHE A 317 -10.91 -8.08 15.41
N PHE A 318 -10.47 -9.26 15.88
CA PHE A 318 -11.32 -10.45 15.90
C PHE A 318 -12.52 -10.29 16.84
N GLU A 319 -12.36 -9.61 17.98
CA GLU A 319 -13.47 -9.28 18.88
C GLU A 319 -14.52 -8.39 18.19
N THR A 320 -14.06 -7.35 17.48
CA THR A 320 -14.94 -6.44 16.74
C THR A 320 -15.70 -7.18 15.64
N ILE A 321 -15.01 -8.05 14.91
CA ILE A 321 -15.55 -8.74 13.76
C ILE A 321 -16.41 -9.94 14.13
N ALA A 322 -16.15 -10.62 15.25
CA ALA A 322 -17.00 -11.71 15.72
C ALA A 322 -18.48 -11.26 15.86
N GLY A 323 -18.71 -10.05 16.36
CA GLY A 323 -20.05 -9.46 16.47
C GLY A 323 -20.73 -9.16 15.12
N GLU A 324 -19.96 -8.85 14.09
CA GLU A 324 -20.47 -8.54 12.74
C GLU A 324 -20.60 -9.79 11.86
N ILE A 325 -19.64 -10.73 11.94
CA ILE A 325 -19.69 -12.05 11.29
C ILE A 325 -20.95 -12.80 11.71
N THR A 326 -21.32 -12.72 13.00
CA THR A 326 -22.52 -13.36 13.53
C THR A 326 -23.82 -12.67 13.10
N LYS A 327 -23.76 -11.51 12.45
CA LYS A 327 -24.94 -10.85 11.84
C LYS A 327 -24.97 -11.03 10.33
N ASP A 328 -23.81 -11.05 9.67
CA ASP A 328 -23.71 -11.11 8.22
C ASP A 328 -24.06 -12.51 7.68
N ASN A 329 -25.16 -12.59 6.92
CA ASN A 329 -25.64 -13.84 6.34
C ASN A 329 -24.68 -14.42 5.28
N PHE A 330 -23.90 -13.58 4.60
CA PHE A 330 -22.90 -14.04 3.63
C PHE A 330 -21.73 -14.74 4.36
N VAL A 331 -21.20 -14.14 5.43
CA VAL A 331 -20.11 -14.76 6.19
C VAL A 331 -20.58 -16.02 6.90
N LYS A 332 -21.79 -16.06 7.46
CA LYS A 332 -22.38 -17.30 8.01
C LYS A 332 -22.44 -18.42 6.97
N LYS A 333 -22.92 -18.11 5.75
CA LYS A 333 -22.96 -19.07 4.64
C LYS A 333 -21.56 -19.53 4.23
N LEU A 334 -20.58 -18.62 4.24
CA LEU A 334 -19.19 -18.93 3.94
C LEU A 334 -18.58 -19.85 5.01
N ALA A 335 -18.73 -19.51 6.29
CA ALA A 335 -18.26 -20.31 7.43
C ALA A 335 -18.84 -21.73 7.40
N ASN A 336 -20.14 -21.87 7.10
CA ASN A 336 -20.80 -23.17 6.97
C ASN A 336 -20.30 -23.99 5.77
N ARG A 337 -19.82 -23.34 4.71
CA ARG A 337 -19.27 -24.03 3.52
C ARG A 337 -17.82 -24.43 3.69
N VAL A 338 -17.06 -23.73 4.54
CA VAL A 338 -15.60 -23.84 4.59
C VAL A 338 -15.09 -24.33 5.95
N SER A 339 -15.91 -25.10 6.68
CA SER A 339 -15.60 -25.69 7.98
C SER A 339 -14.39 -26.66 8.00
N ASN A 340 -13.67 -26.85 6.89
CA ASN A 340 -12.46 -27.69 6.79
C ASN A 340 -11.31 -27.06 5.96
N LEU A 341 -11.35 -25.78 5.56
CA LEU A 341 -10.46 -25.29 4.48
C LEU A 341 -9.90 -23.85 4.62
N PHE A 342 -9.90 -23.24 5.81
CA PHE A 342 -9.33 -21.89 5.98
C PHE A 342 -8.42 -21.78 7.22
N LEU A 343 -7.11 -21.90 7.00
CA LEU A 343 -6.09 -21.27 7.83
C LEU A 343 -5.73 -19.94 7.16
N TRP A 344 -6.49 -18.88 7.45
CA TRP A 344 -6.05 -17.52 7.16
C TRP A 344 -5.07 -17.11 8.27
N SER A 345 -3.81 -16.90 7.92
CA SER A 345 -2.87 -16.16 8.78
C SER A 345 -3.25 -14.69 8.70
N LEU A 346 -4.24 -14.27 9.48
CA LEU A 346 -4.65 -12.87 9.56
C LEU A 346 -3.86 -12.16 10.64
N ILE A 347 -2.99 -11.26 10.22
CA ILE A 347 -2.22 -10.39 11.11
C ILE A 347 -2.73 -8.97 10.93
N VAL A 348 -3.03 -8.32 12.06
CA VAL A 348 -3.41 -6.91 12.09
C VAL A 348 -2.22 -6.11 12.60
N LEU A 349 -1.63 -5.28 11.73
CA LEU A 349 -0.50 -4.44 12.08
C LEU A 349 -0.98 -3.01 12.28
N ALA A 350 -0.80 -2.47 13.48
CA ALA A 350 -1.00 -1.05 13.75
C ALA A 350 0.31 -0.28 13.52
N SER A 351 0.32 0.60 12.52
CA SER A 351 1.47 1.45 12.24
C SER A 351 1.22 2.88 12.75
N PRO A 352 2.02 3.38 13.72
CA PRO A 352 1.98 4.77 14.14
C PRO A 352 2.72 5.64 13.12
N MET A 353 2.21 5.75 11.90
CA MET A 353 2.76 6.63 10.85
C MET A 353 2.01 7.96 10.76
N GLY A 354 1.78 8.60 11.92
CA GLY A 354 1.10 9.89 12.05
C GLY A 354 1.99 10.99 12.60
#